data_AF-A0A8T0A3W8-F1
#
_entry.id   AF-A0A8T0A3W8-F1
#
_cell.length_a   1.000
_cell.length_b   1.000
_cell.length_c   1.000
_cell.angle_alpha   90.00
_cell.angle_beta   90.00
_cell.angle_gamma   90.00
#
_symmetry.space_group_name_H-M   'P 1'
#
loop_
_entity.id
_entity.type
_entity.pdbx_description
1 polymer ?
#
loop_
_entity_poly.entity_id
_entity_poly.type
_entity_poly.pdbx_seq_one_letter_code
_entity_poly.pdbx_strand_id
1 'polypeptide(L)'
;MFNNYFNFINKYFDYEISKKLINNNLYLFLIIILIYILLINLYQFFFLNKINIFKNSINKILTFWNFSLAIFSLFGFIKLTPLIIKSIKEYGIINTYTQITSLQTNQISGYWIYIWVLSKLPELLDTLFIILKNKPIKFMHWFHHSMSILFGTLNFIGDNAYLVWVVWMNYFIHSIMYR
;
A
#
# COMPACT_ATOMS: atom_id res chain seq x y z
N MET A 1 -23.36 -17.74 0.90
CA MET A 1 -21.96 -18.14 0.64
C MET A 1 -20.95 -16.99 0.85
N PHE A 2 -21.28 -15.72 0.56
CA PHE A 2 -20.40 -14.56 0.83
C PHE A 2 -20.24 -14.16 2.32
N ASN A 3 -21.21 -14.47 3.19
CA ASN A 3 -21.11 -14.14 4.63
C ASN A 3 -20.10 -15.02 5.40
N ASN A 4 -19.81 -16.23 4.93
CA ASN A 4 -18.90 -17.14 5.64
C ASN A 4 -17.42 -16.79 5.39
N TYR A 5 -17.08 -16.16 4.26
CA TYR A 5 -15.73 -15.68 3.98
C TYR A 5 -15.38 -14.44 4.82
N PHE A 6 -16.37 -13.57 5.08
CA PHE A 6 -16.20 -12.42 5.98
C PHE A 6 -15.99 -12.83 7.44
N ASN A 7 -16.61 -13.93 7.89
CA ASN A 7 -16.39 -14.47 9.23
C ASN A 7 -15.02 -15.15 9.42
N PHE A 8 -14.33 -15.54 8.34
CA PHE A 8 -13.01 -16.16 8.43
C PHE A 8 -11.91 -15.12 8.68
N ILE A 9 -11.98 -13.95 8.03
CA ILE A 9 -11.02 -12.85 8.23
C ILE A 9 -11.19 -12.20 9.62
N ASN A 10 -12.41 -12.17 10.16
CA ASN A 10 -12.73 -11.59 11.46
C ASN A 10 -12.12 -12.33 12.68
N LYS A 11 -11.48 -13.50 12.53
CA LYS A 11 -10.97 -14.25 13.68
C LYS A 11 -9.45 -14.21 13.89
N TYR A 12 -8.67 -13.60 12.99
CA TYR A 12 -7.21 -13.76 12.97
C TYR A 12 -6.37 -12.48 12.89
N PHE A 13 -6.96 -11.29 12.70
CA PHE A 13 -6.18 -10.05 12.78
C PHE A 13 -6.02 -9.61 14.23
N ASP A 14 -4.76 -9.46 14.65
CA ASP A 14 -4.38 -8.86 15.92
C ASP A 14 -3.42 -7.70 15.63
N TYR A 15 -3.77 -6.51 16.11
CA TYR A 15 -3.02 -5.29 15.88
C TYR A 15 -1.60 -5.35 16.45
N GLU A 16 -1.44 -5.84 17.68
CA GLU A 16 -0.15 -5.90 18.37
C GLU A 16 0.77 -6.95 17.73
N ILE A 17 0.22 -8.10 17.34
CA ILE A 17 0.99 -9.12 16.62
C ILE A 17 1.46 -8.58 15.26
N SER A 18 0.55 -7.94 14.52
CA SER A 18 0.86 -7.37 13.19
C SER A 18 1.90 -6.27 13.26
N LYS A 19 1.80 -5.41 14.28
CA LYS A 19 2.78 -4.36 14.57
C LYS A 19 4.14 -4.94 14.92
N LYS A 20 4.17 -5.96 15.79
CA LYS A 20 5.41 -6.68 16.14
C LYS A 20 6.04 -7.33 14.92
N LEU A 21 5.26 -7.90 14.01
CA LEU A 21 5.76 -8.47 12.75
C LEU A 21 6.40 -7.40 11.86
N ILE A 22 5.76 -6.24 11.67
CA ILE A 22 6.36 -5.16 10.87
C ILE A 22 7.62 -4.62 11.55
N ASN A 23 7.59 -4.43 12.88
CA ASN A 23 8.74 -3.96 13.64
C ASN A 23 9.95 -4.91 13.55
N ASN A 24 9.72 -6.22 13.74
CA ASN A 24 10.77 -7.22 13.64
C ASN A 24 11.39 -7.29 12.23
N ASN A 25 10.61 -6.94 11.21
CA ASN A 25 11.06 -6.92 9.81
C ASN A 25 11.46 -5.52 9.32
N LEU A 26 11.55 -4.51 10.19
CA LEU A 26 11.83 -3.13 9.77
C LEU A 26 13.13 -3.01 8.97
N TYR A 27 14.19 -3.70 9.41
CA TYR A 27 15.46 -3.76 8.69
C TYR A 27 15.31 -4.36 7.29
N LEU A 28 14.44 -5.36 7.12
CA LEU A 28 14.18 -5.95 5.81
C LEU A 28 13.53 -4.92 4.88
N PHE A 29 12.53 -4.15 5.34
CA PHE A 29 11.93 -3.07 4.54
C PHE A 29 12.96 -2.02 4.13
N LEU A 30 13.84 -1.61 5.05
CA LEU A 30 14.92 -0.65 4.76
C LEU A 30 15.91 -1.19 3.72
N ILE A 31 16.32 -2.45 3.86
CA ILE A 31 17.19 -3.12 2.89
C ILE A 31 16.52 -3.19 1.52
N ILE A 32 15.23 -3.54 1.46
CA ILE A 32 14.46 -3.56 0.20
C ILE A 32 14.45 -2.18 -0.47
N ILE A 33 14.23 -1.10 0.28
CA ILE A 33 14.26 0.28 -0.25
C ILE A 33 15.65 0.62 -0.81
N LEU A 34 16.72 0.31 -0.07
CA LEU A 34 18.09 0.58 -0.51
C LEU A 34 18.45 -0.19 -1.78
N ILE A 35 18.10 -1.49 -1.83
CA ILE A 35 18.29 -2.34 -3.02
C ILE A 35 17.48 -1.78 -4.19
N TYR A 36 16.23 -1.38 -3.96
CA TYR A 36 15.35 -0.82 -4.99
C TYR A 36 15.95 0.46 -5.61
N ILE A 37 16.41 1.40 -4.79
CA ILE A 37 17.05 2.65 -5.26
C ILE A 37 18.34 2.34 -6.03
N LEU A 38 19.17 1.43 -5.51
CA LEU A 38 20.41 1.01 -6.17
C LEU A 38 20.13 0.42 -7.55
N LEU A 39 19.18 -0.51 -7.65
CA LEU A 39 18.81 -1.17 -8.91
C LEU A 39 18.28 -0.19 -9.95
N ILE A 40 17.50 0.82 -9.53
CA ILE A 40 17.01 1.87 -10.43
C ILE A 40 18.15 2.71 -10.99
N ASN A 41 19.09 3.12 -10.14
CA ASN A 41 20.24 3.92 -10.59
C ASN A 41 21.15 3.12 -11.53
N LEU A 42 21.40 1.84 -11.22
CA LEU A 42 22.15 0.93 -12.10
C LEU A 42 21.44 0.75 -13.45
N TYR A 43 20.12 0.54 -13.44
CA TYR A 43 19.33 0.43 -14.66
C TYR A 43 19.41 1.69 -15.51
N GLN A 44 19.26 2.87 -14.89
CA GLN A 44 19.35 4.15 -15.59
C GLN A 44 20.73 4.38 -16.21
N PHE A 45 21.80 3.99 -15.50
CA PHE A 45 23.17 4.14 -15.99
C PHE A 45 23.52 3.19 -17.14
N PHE A 46 23.12 1.91 -17.06
CA PHE A 46 23.60 0.88 -18.00
C PHE A 46 22.64 0.53 -19.14
N PHE A 47 21.33 0.71 -18.99
CA PHE A 47 20.33 0.07 -19.86
C PHE A 47 19.39 1.03 -20.61
N LEU A 48 19.37 2.32 -20.27
CA LEU A 48 18.66 3.31 -21.08
C LEU A 48 19.25 3.32 -22.50
N ASN A 49 18.37 3.28 -23.52
CA ASN A 49 18.67 3.29 -24.98
C ASN A 49 18.74 1.94 -25.74
N LYS A 50 18.44 0.80 -25.11
CA LYS A 50 18.26 -0.48 -25.86
C LYS A 50 16.87 -0.61 -26.54
N ILE A 51 16.79 -1.31 -27.67
CA ILE A 51 15.51 -1.53 -28.40
C ILE A 51 14.56 -2.40 -27.57
N ASN A 52 13.27 -2.05 -27.58
CA ASN A 52 12.26 -2.67 -26.74
C ASN A 52 11.54 -3.83 -27.45
N ILE A 53 11.84 -5.08 -27.05
CA ILE A 53 11.41 -6.31 -27.74
C ILE A 53 10.03 -6.81 -27.23
N PHE A 54 9.55 -6.39 -26.05
CA PHE A 54 8.40 -7.01 -25.36
C PHE A 54 7.17 -6.10 -25.15
N LYS A 55 7.08 -4.97 -25.85
CA LYS A 55 6.09 -3.90 -25.58
C LYS A 55 4.63 -4.36 -25.52
N ASN A 56 4.20 -5.29 -26.37
CA ASN A 56 2.79 -5.68 -26.49
C ASN A 56 2.32 -6.68 -25.43
N SER A 57 3.14 -7.64 -25.01
CA SER A 57 2.78 -8.61 -23.97
C SER A 57 2.72 -7.95 -22.59
N ILE A 58 3.62 -7.01 -22.31
CA ILE A 58 3.67 -6.28 -21.03
C ILE A 58 2.42 -5.44 -20.80
N ASN A 59 1.83 -4.86 -21.85
CA ASN A 59 0.63 -4.01 -21.70
C ASN A 59 -0.57 -4.78 -21.15
N LYS A 60 -0.80 -6.02 -21.61
CA LYS A 60 -1.92 -6.85 -21.11
C LYS A 60 -1.74 -7.19 -19.63
N ILE A 61 -0.53 -7.57 -19.24
CA ILE A 61 -0.19 -7.90 -17.84
C ILE A 61 -0.33 -6.66 -16.96
N LEU A 62 0.16 -5.50 -17.43
CA LEU A 62 0.04 -4.23 -16.71
C LEU A 62 -1.43 -3.81 -16.52
N THR A 63 -2.27 -3.97 -17.54
CA THR A 63 -3.71 -3.68 -17.41
C THR A 63 -4.37 -4.57 -16.36
N PHE A 64 -4.05 -5.87 -16.34
CA PHE A 64 -4.56 -6.78 -15.32
C PHE A 64 -4.07 -6.39 -13.91
N TRP A 65 -2.79 -6.05 -13.78
CA TRP A 65 -2.18 -5.59 -12.54
C TRP A 65 -2.83 -4.30 -12.00
N ASN A 66 -3.02 -3.29 -12.85
CA ASN A 66 -3.68 -2.05 -12.47
C ASN A 66 -5.13 -2.31 -12.06
N PHE A 67 -5.84 -3.19 -12.77
CA PHE A 67 -7.21 -3.57 -12.44
C PHE A 67 -7.32 -4.28 -11.09
N SER A 68 -6.39 -5.19 -10.76
CA SER A 68 -6.38 -5.85 -9.46
C SER A 68 -6.06 -4.87 -8.32
N LEU A 69 -5.15 -3.91 -8.52
CA LEU A 69 -4.90 -2.84 -7.54
C LEU A 69 -6.10 -1.91 -7.37
N ALA A 70 -6.84 -1.61 -8.45
CA ALA A 70 -8.07 -0.82 -8.40
C ALA A 70 -9.14 -1.50 -7.55
N ILE A 71 -9.37 -2.80 -7.79
CA ILE A 71 -10.32 -3.62 -7.03
C ILE A 71 -9.92 -3.69 -5.55
N PHE A 72 -8.64 -4.00 -5.27
CA PHE A 72 -8.10 -4.02 -3.91
C PHE A 72 -8.38 -2.69 -3.19
N SER A 73 -8.11 -1.58 -3.86
CA SER A 73 -8.31 -0.25 -3.31
C SER A 73 -9.79 0.08 -3.09
N LEU A 74 -10.66 -0.30 -4.01
CA LEU A 74 -12.11 -0.13 -3.88
C LEU A 74 -12.66 -0.90 -2.66
N PHE A 75 -12.23 -2.15 -2.45
CA PHE A 75 -12.66 -2.92 -1.29
C PHE A 75 -12.17 -2.29 0.02
N GLY A 76 -10.91 -1.84 0.08
CA GLY A 76 -10.38 -1.14 1.24
C GLY A 76 -11.15 0.13 1.56
N PHE A 77 -11.46 0.93 0.54
CA PHE A 77 -12.28 2.14 0.70
C PHE A 77 -13.68 1.82 1.22
N ILE A 78 -14.40 0.87 0.62
CA ILE A 78 -15.75 0.47 1.04
C ILE A 78 -15.76 -0.05 2.48
N LYS A 79 -14.71 -0.76 2.91
CA LYS A 79 -14.64 -1.35 4.26
C LYS A 79 -14.28 -0.33 5.34
N LEU A 80 -13.38 0.62 5.05
CA LEU A 80 -12.97 1.63 6.03
C LEU A 80 -13.98 2.76 6.18
N THR A 81 -14.66 3.15 5.11
CA THR A 81 -15.60 4.30 5.11
C THR A 81 -16.64 4.27 6.24
N PRO A 82 -17.43 3.19 6.44
CA PRO A 82 -18.44 3.17 7.50
C PRO A 82 -17.82 3.23 8.91
N LEU A 83 -16.62 2.66 9.11
CA LEU A 83 -15.92 2.66 10.39
C LEU A 83 -15.40 4.05 10.74
N ILE A 84 -14.85 4.77 9.75
CA ILE A 84 -14.41 6.16 9.91
C ILE A 84 -15.62 7.05 10.21
N ILE A 85 -16.71 6.94 9.45
CA ILE A 85 -17.93 7.74 9.70
C ILE A 85 -18.49 7.47 11.11
N LYS A 86 -18.49 6.21 11.54
CA LYS A 86 -18.92 5.85 12.91
C LYS A 86 -18.01 6.50 13.96
N SER A 87 -16.70 6.35 13.82
CA SER A 87 -15.72 6.93 14.76
C SER A 87 -15.79 8.46 14.82
N ILE A 88 -16.02 9.13 13.69
CA ILE A 88 -16.26 10.59 13.64
C ILE A 88 -17.52 10.97 14.43
N LYS A 89 -18.61 10.21 14.30
CA LYS A 89 -19.85 10.49 15.03
C LYS A 89 -19.70 10.27 16.55
N GLU A 90 -18.90 9.28 16.94
CA GLU A 90 -18.72 8.91 18.35
C GLU A 90 -17.70 9.82 19.07
N TYR A 91 -16.59 10.17 18.41
CA TYR A 91 -15.44 10.81 19.05
C TYR A 91 -15.02 12.14 18.40
N GLY A 92 -15.56 12.49 17.23
CA GLY A 92 -15.19 13.69 16.47
C GLY A 92 -13.91 13.53 15.65
N ILE A 93 -13.74 14.39 14.64
CA ILE A 93 -12.63 14.31 13.67
C ILE A 93 -11.26 14.46 14.36
N ILE A 94 -11.12 15.40 15.29
CA ILE A 94 -9.85 15.66 16.01
C ILE A 94 -9.37 14.38 16.71
N ASN A 95 -10.28 13.64 17.34
CA ASN A 95 -9.95 12.40 18.01
C ASN A 95 -9.42 11.36 17.01
N THR A 96 -10.12 11.15 15.90
CA THR A 96 -9.71 10.18 14.87
C THR A 96 -8.33 10.44 14.25
N TYR A 97 -7.83 11.68 14.34
CA TYR A 97 -6.50 12.07 13.87
C TYR A 97 -5.41 11.97 14.94
N THR A 98 -5.76 12.13 16.21
CA THR A 98 -4.79 12.33 17.30
C THR A 98 -4.70 11.16 18.28
N GLN A 99 -5.71 10.29 18.32
CA GLN A 99 -5.77 9.18 19.27
C GLN A 99 -5.98 7.84 18.57
N ILE A 100 -5.23 6.83 19.03
CA ILE A 100 -5.51 5.44 18.67
C ILE A 100 -6.78 5.02 19.40
N THR A 101 -7.74 4.54 18.62
CA THR A 101 -9.01 4.01 19.11
C THR A 101 -9.28 2.66 18.46
N SER A 102 -10.49 2.14 18.67
CA SER A 102 -10.99 0.98 17.92
C SER A 102 -10.95 1.18 16.40
N LEU A 103 -10.87 2.41 15.90
CA LEU A 103 -10.73 2.68 14.47
C LEU A 103 -9.44 2.08 13.88
N GLN A 104 -8.34 2.03 14.61
CA GLN A 104 -7.08 1.45 14.13
C GLN A 104 -6.89 0.00 14.62
N THR A 105 -7.40 -0.34 15.79
CA THR A 105 -7.14 -1.64 16.44
C THR A 105 -8.20 -2.70 16.17
N ASN A 106 -9.38 -2.32 15.67
CA ASN A 106 -10.41 -3.29 15.32
C ASN A 106 -9.95 -4.23 14.20
N GLN A 107 -10.37 -5.48 14.30
CA GLN A 107 -10.13 -6.56 13.34
C GLN A 107 -10.34 -6.18 11.88
N ILE A 108 -11.37 -5.37 11.57
CA ILE A 108 -11.66 -5.01 10.18
C ILE A 108 -10.75 -3.86 9.73
N SER A 109 -10.82 -2.71 10.38
CA SER A 109 -10.09 -1.52 9.94
C SER A 109 -8.58 -1.66 10.10
N GLY A 110 -8.13 -2.23 11.22
CA GLY A 110 -6.73 -2.54 11.46
C GLY A 110 -6.17 -3.49 10.41
N TYR A 111 -6.94 -4.52 10.01
CA TYR A 111 -6.55 -5.41 8.93
C TYR A 111 -6.39 -4.68 7.59
N TRP A 112 -7.35 -3.82 7.22
CA TRP A 112 -7.28 -3.06 5.96
C TRP A 112 -6.14 -2.03 5.95
N ILE A 113 -5.79 -1.46 7.10
CA ILE A 113 -4.60 -0.61 7.27
C ILE A 113 -3.34 -1.45 7.14
N TYR A 114 -3.28 -2.61 7.81
CA TYR A 114 -2.13 -3.50 7.79
C TYR A 114 -1.80 -3.99 6.37
N ILE A 115 -2.80 -4.48 5.62
CA ILE A 115 -2.57 -4.95 4.26
C ILE A 115 -2.26 -3.80 3.29
N TRP A 116 -2.69 -2.56 3.59
CA TRP A 116 -2.25 -1.37 2.84
C TRP A 116 -0.75 -1.12 3.04
N VAL A 117 -0.25 -1.25 4.28
CA VAL A 117 1.19 -1.12 4.55
C VAL A 117 1.97 -2.18 3.78
N LEU A 118 1.46 -3.42 3.76
CA LEU A 118 2.09 -4.51 3.00
C LEU A 118 1.98 -4.32 1.48
N SER A 119 0.91 -3.70 0.96
CA SER A 119 0.70 -3.53 -0.50
C SER A 119 1.77 -2.65 -1.16
N LYS A 120 2.46 -1.81 -0.38
CA LYS A 120 3.56 -0.97 -0.88
C LYS A 120 4.75 -1.77 -1.39
N LEU A 121 4.95 -3.00 -0.92
CA LEU A 121 5.96 -3.91 -1.47
C LEU A 121 5.58 -4.43 -2.87
N PRO A 122 4.40 -5.04 -3.11
CA PRO A 122 3.96 -5.39 -4.45
C PRO A 122 3.87 -4.22 -5.42
N GLU A 123 3.54 -3.00 -4.96
CA GLU A 123 3.53 -1.79 -5.81
C GLU A 123 4.89 -1.49 -6.45
N LEU A 124 6.01 -2.04 -5.94
CA LEU A 124 7.32 -1.95 -6.62
C LEU A 124 7.33 -2.60 -8.02
N LEU A 125 6.40 -3.53 -8.30
CA LEU A 125 6.21 -4.12 -9.62
C LEU A 125 5.89 -3.08 -10.69
N ASP A 126 5.30 -1.94 -10.33
CA ASP A 126 5.07 -0.81 -11.25
C ASP A 126 6.37 -0.34 -11.89
N THR A 127 7.45 -0.35 -11.10
CA THR A 127 8.79 0.01 -11.56
C THR A 127 9.37 -1.06 -12.47
N LEU A 128 9.13 -2.35 -12.16
CA LEU A 128 9.53 -3.43 -13.06
C LEU A 128 8.85 -3.31 -14.42
N PHE A 129 7.57 -2.95 -14.48
CA PHE A 129 6.90 -2.72 -15.75
C PHE A 129 7.50 -1.55 -16.54
N ILE A 130 7.99 -0.49 -15.87
CA ILE A 130 8.70 0.61 -16.52
C ILE A 130 10.05 0.15 -17.09
N ILE A 131 10.82 -0.62 -16.31
CA ILE A 131 12.10 -1.22 -16.70
C ILE A 131 11.90 -2.14 -17.91
N LEU A 132 10.91 -3.03 -17.86
CA LEU A 132 10.56 -3.95 -18.94
C LEU A 132 10.10 -3.22 -20.21
N LYS A 133 9.51 -2.02 -20.07
CA LYS A 133 9.15 -1.14 -21.19
C LYS A 133 10.32 -0.27 -21.68
N ASN A 134 11.50 -0.48 -21.13
CA ASN A 134 12.70 0.30 -21.35
C ASN A 134 12.50 1.82 -21.31
N LYS A 135 11.78 2.32 -20.30
CA LYS A 135 11.50 3.74 -20.13
C LYS A 135 12.34 4.34 -18.99
N PRO A 136 12.75 5.62 -19.10
CA PRO A 136 13.40 6.30 -17.99
C PRO A 136 12.44 6.40 -16.80
N ILE A 137 12.93 6.05 -15.62
CA ILE A 137 12.17 6.09 -14.37
C ILE A 137 12.31 7.49 -13.80
N LYS A 138 11.20 8.22 -13.70
CA LYS A 138 11.20 9.60 -13.20
C LYS A 138 11.50 9.63 -11.70
N PHE A 139 12.15 10.71 -11.23
CA PHE A 139 12.46 10.92 -9.81
C PHE A 139 11.24 10.72 -8.91
N MET A 140 10.13 11.40 -9.23
CA MET A 140 8.89 11.32 -8.46
C MET A 140 8.40 9.88 -8.28
N HIS A 141 8.54 9.01 -9.28
CA HIS A 141 8.05 7.64 -9.24
C HIS A 141 8.79 6.81 -8.18
N TRP A 142 10.11 6.70 -8.32
CA TRP A 142 10.88 5.87 -7.41
C TRP A 142 10.99 6.47 -6.01
N PHE A 143 11.00 7.81 -5.91
CA PHE A 143 10.97 8.50 -4.63
C PHE A 143 9.65 8.21 -3.89
N HIS A 144 8.52 8.33 -4.59
CA HIS A 144 7.20 8.04 -4.01
C HIS A 144 7.10 6.60 -3.52
N HIS A 145 7.48 5.61 -4.33
CA HIS A 145 7.39 4.21 -3.92
C HIS A 145 8.28 3.91 -2.70
N SER A 146 9.54 4.34 -2.71
CA SER A 146 10.45 4.20 -1.55
C SER A 146 9.89 4.85 -0.29
N MET A 147 9.44 6.10 -0.40
CA MET A 147 8.92 6.85 0.73
C MET A 147 7.60 6.28 1.23
N SER A 148 6.73 5.76 0.36
CA SER A 148 5.45 5.16 0.75
C SER A 148 5.63 3.90 1.60
N ILE A 149 6.63 3.06 1.30
CA ILE A 149 6.99 1.88 2.10
C ILE A 149 7.47 2.32 3.47
N LEU A 150 8.43 3.25 3.50
CA LEU A 150 9.00 3.75 4.75
C LEU A 150 7.95 4.44 5.62
N PHE A 151 7.14 5.30 5.01
CA PHE A 151 6.04 6.00 5.66
C PHE A 151 5.04 5.01 6.24
N GLY A 152 4.55 4.04 5.46
CA GLY A 152 3.56 3.08 5.92
C GLY A 152 4.06 2.25 7.11
N THR A 153 5.28 1.73 7.01
CA THR A 153 5.88 0.88 8.05
C THR A 153 6.15 1.65 9.34
N LEU A 154 6.81 2.81 9.27
CA LEU A 154 7.13 3.61 10.46
C LEU A 154 5.87 4.16 11.14
N ASN A 155 4.86 4.59 10.39
CA ASN A 155 3.64 5.11 10.98
C ASN A 155 2.80 4.02 11.64
N PHE A 156 2.82 2.81 11.08
CA PHE A 156 2.11 1.68 11.68
C PHE A 156 2.79 1.20 12.96
N ILE A 157 4.12 1.15 13.00
CA ILE A 157 4.86 0.82 14.23
C ILE A 157 4.76 1.95 15.27
N GLY A 158 4.76 3.20 14.81
CA GLY A 158 4.75 4.39 15.67
C GLY A 158 3.40 4.72 16.31
N ASP A 159 2.37 3.88 16.13
CA ASP A 159 1.02 4.14 16.63
C ASP A 159 0.44 5.49 16.20
N ASN A 160 0.74 5.91 14.96
CA ASN A 160 0.28 7.19 14.47
C ASN A 160 -1.19 7.11 14.04
N ALA A 161 -2.07 7.65 14.87
CA ALA A 161 -3.53 7.62 14.69
C ALA A 161 -3.99 8.13 13.31
N TYR A 162 -3.32 9.16 12.77
CA TYR A 162 -3.65 9.75 11.47
C TYR A 162 -3.42 8.83 10.26
N LEU A 163 -2.70 7.71 10.42
CA LEU A 163 -2.40 6.77 9.32
C LEU A 163 -3.68 6.29 8.62
N VAL A 164 -4.78 6.08 9.37
CA VAL A 164 -6.06 5.64 8.81
C VAL A 164 -6.60 6.58 7.74
N TRP A 165 -6.40 7.89 7.91
CA TRP A 165 -6.84 8.90 6.95
C TRP A 165 -6.04 8.87 5.65
N VAL A 166 -4.72 8.68 5.77
CA VAL A 166 -3.83 8.53 4.62
C VAL A 166 -4.19 7.27 3.84
N VAL A 167 -4.38 6.14 4.54
CA VAL A 167 -4.80 4.87 3.95
C VAL A 167 -6.14 5.00 3.25
N TRP A 168 -7.14 5.57 3.92
CA TRP A 168 -8.49 5.71 3.39
C TRP A 168 -8.53 6.58 2.13
N MET A 169 -7.84 7.73 2.15
CA MET A 169 -7.72 8.59 0.99
C MET A 169 -6.94 7.93 -0.15
N ASN A 170 -5.88 7.20 0.16
CA ASN A 170 -5.10 6.48 -0.85
C ASN A 170 -5.96 5.41 -1.54
N TYR A 171 -6.72 4.62 -0.77
CA TYR A 171 -7.66 3.65 -1.33
C TYR A 171 -8.72 4.30 -2.23
N PHE A 172 -9.26 5.46 -1.84
CA PHE A 172 -10.19 6.21 -2.68
C PHE A 172 -9.54 6.61 -4.01
N ILE A 173 -8.38 7.29 -3.96
CA ILE A 173 -7.71 7.79 -5.17
C ILE A 173 -7.29 6.63 -6.07
N HIS A 174 -6.69 5.57 -5.53
CA HIS A 174 -6.24 4.43 -6.32
C HIS A 174 -7.40 3.62 -6.93
N SER A 175 -8.59 3.63 -6.32
CA SER A 175 -9.77 3.01 -6.93
C SER A 175 -10.22 3.72 -8.22
N ILE A 176 -9.87 5.00 -8.39
CA ILE A 176 -10.23 5.82 -9.55
C ILE A 176 -9.05 5.98 -10.52
N MET A 177 -7.82 6.05 -10.01
CA MET A 177 -6.61 6.35 -10.77
C MET A 177 -6.23 5.26 -11.78
N TYR A 178 -6.47 3.99 -11.46
CA TYR A 178 -6.09 2.85 -12.32
C TYR A 178 -7.03 2.59 -13.50
N ARG A 179 -7.67 3.64 -14.03
CA ARG A 179 -8.46 3.60 -15.26
C ARG A 179 -7.59 3.52 -16.51
#